data_AF-A0A180EYU7-F1
#
_entry.id   AF-A0A180EYU7-F1
#
_cell.length_a   1.000
_cell.length_b   1.000
_cell.length_c   1.000
_cell.angle_alpha   90.00
_cell.angle_beta   90.00
_cell.angle_gamma   90.00
#
_symmetry.space_group_name_H-M   'P 1'
#
loop_
_entity.id
_entity.type
_entity.pdbx_description
1 polymer ?
#
loop_
_entity_poly.entity_id
_entity_poly.type
_entity_poly.pdbx_seq_one_letter_code
_entity_poly.pdbx_strand_id
1 'polypeptide(L)' 'MNRIASDYWKPYKSIIPKEKHIQTKAETFMAEGHNSLFRHFLARMRRKSKCYSKKVEMLEISVLLLMHYRNGTLRILN' A
#
# COMPACT_ATOMS: atom_id res chain seq x y z
N MET A 1 23.59 -6.26 -4.69
CA MET A 1 23.76 -5.26 -3.61
C MET A 1 22.37 -4.76 -3.23
N ASN A 2 21.82 -5.15 -2.09
CA ASN A 2 20.47 -4.76 -1.66
C ASN A 2 20.45 -3.26 -1.32
N ARG A 3 19.86 -2.46 -2.22
CA ARG A 3 19.61 -1.03 -2.03
C ARG A 3 18.23 -0.85 -1.39
N ILE A 4 18.11 0.08 -0.46
CA ILE A 4 16.87 0.40 0.25
C ILE A 4 16.46 1.81 -0.15
N ALA A 5 15.32 1.88 -0.82
CA ALA A 5 14.63 3.10 -1.20
C ALA A 5 13.81 3.65 -0.04
N SER A 6 13.90 4.95 0.25
CA SER A 6 12.94 5.60 1.14
C SER A 6 12.61 7.02 0.68
N ASP A 7 11.54 7.57 1.26
CA ASP A 7 11.25 8.99 1.14
C ASP A 7 12.29 9.85 1.90
N TYR A 8 12.07 11.16 1.87
CA TYR A 8 12.95 12.15 2.50
C TYR A 8 12.67 12.35 4.01
N TRP A 9 12.00 11.42 4.69
CA TRP A 9 11.74 11.54 6.12
C TRP A 9 13.04 11.38 6.93
N LYS A 10 13.30 12.37 7.80
CA LYS A 10 14.55 12.51 8.57
C LYS A 10 15.00 11.24 9.31
N PRO A 11 14.13 10.44 9.95
CA PRO A 11 14.53 9.24 10.68
C PRO A 11 15.16 8.16 9.79
N TYR A 12 14.75 8.05 8.52
CA TYR A 12 15.31 7.03 7.63
C TYR A 12 16.80 7.23 7.38
N LYS A 13 17.25 8.49 7.33
CA LYS A 13 18.68 8.84 7.19
C LYS A 13 19.51 8.42 8.40
N SER A 14 18.91 8.34 9.60
CA SER A 14 19.59 7.88 10.82
C SER A 14 19.54 6.37 11.02
N ILE A 15 18.53 5.69 10.45
CA ILE A 15 18.28 4.26 10.66
C ILE A 15 18.94 3.40 9.57
N ILE A 16 18.92 3.87 8.31
CA ILE A 16 19.38 3.10 7.16
C ILE A 16 20.87 3.39 6.92
N PRO A 17 21.73 2.38 6.76
CA PRO A 17 23.14 2.58 6.43
C PRO A 17 23.30 3.38 5.13
N LYS A 18 24.15 4.41 5.15
CA LYS A 18 24.36 5.33 4.01
C LYS A 18 24.77 4.62 2.74
N GLU A 19 25.58 3.54 2.82
CA GLU A 19 26.01 2.79 1.63
C GLU A 19 24.85 2.05 0.93
N LYS A 20 23.73 1.83 1.62
CA LYS A 20 22.56 1.11 1.11
C LYS A 20 21.36 2.02 0.88
N HIS A 21 21.39 3.26 1.36
CA HIS A 21 20.25 4.16 1.38
C HIS A 21 20.16 4.99 0.10
N ILE A 22 19.06 4.86 -0.62
CA ILE A 22 18.70 5.73 -1.73
C ILE A 22 17.44 6.50 -1.33
N GLN A 23 17.56 7.82 -1.23
CA GLN A 23 16.40 8.69 -1.00
C GLN A 23 15.83 9.14 -2.34
N THR A 24 14.61 8.72 -2.64
CA THR A 24 13.92 9.11 -3.86
C THR A 24 12.41 9.06 -3.68
N LYS A 25 11.71 10.02 -4.27
CA LYS A 25 10.24 10.01 -4.40
C LYS A 25 9.76 9.22 -5.61
N ALA A 26 10.63 8.97 -6.60
CA ALA A 26 10.25 8.26 -7.81
C ALA A 26 9.79 6.83 -7.49
N GLU A 27 10.44 6.21 -6.50
CA GLU A 27 10.13 4.85 -6.07
C GLU A 27 8.93 4.80 -5.10
N THR A 28 8.56 5.92 -4.46
CA THR A 28 7.41 5.97 -3.52
C THR A 28 6.08 6.35 -4.17
N PHE A 29 6.11 7.01 -5.33
CA PHE A 29 4.90 7.46 -6.04
C PHE A 29 3.89 6.32 -6.27
N MET A 30 4.38 5.14 -6.65
CA MET A 30 3.50 3.98 -6.83
C MET A 30 2.83 3.56 -5.52
N ALA A 31 3.58 3.46 -4.42
CA ALA A 31 3.03 3.05 -3.13
C ALA A 31 2.00 4.07 -2.61
N GLU A 32 2.27 5.37 -2.77
CA GLU A 32 1.35 6.44 -2.43
C GLU A 32 0.06 6.37 -3.27
N GLY A 33 0.18 6.13 -4.58
CA GLY A 33 -0.95 5.93 -5.49
C GLY A 33 -1.83 4.75 -5.07
N HIS A 34 -1.23 3.61 -4.74
CA HIS A 34 -1.97 2.44 -4.23
C HIS A 34 -2.67 2.75 -2.90
N ASN A 35 -2.00 3.44 -1.98
CA ASN A 35 -2.60 3.83 -0.70
C ASN A 35 -3.79 4.79 -0.86
N SER A 36 -3.72 5.70 -1.82
CA SER A 36 -4.84 6.58 -2.18
C SER A 36 -6.00 5.76 -2.75
N LEU A 37 -5.71 4.85 -3.69
CA LEU A 37 -6.68 3.96 -4.31
C LEU A 37 -7.42 3.10 -3.26
N PHE A 38 -6.69 2.48 -2.34
CA PHE A 38 -7.29 1.68 -1.28
C PHE A 38 -8.19 2.52 -0.37
N ARG A 39 -7.78 3.72 0.00
CA ARG A 39 -8.60 4.62 0.84
C ARG A 39 -9.83 5.15 0.11
N HIS A 40 -9.78 5.24 -1.20
CA HIS A 40 -10.91 5.65 -2.04
C HIS A 40 -11.99 4.57 -2.08
N PHE A 41 -11.61 3.32 -2.41
CA PHE A 41 -12.59 2.23 -2.61
C PHE A 41 -12.92 1.45 -1.34
N LEU A 42 -11.97 1.27 -0.43
CA LEU A 42 -12.16 0.48 0.78
C LEU A 42 -12.40 1.41 1.97
N ALA A 43 -13.67 1.63 2.33
CA ALA A 43 -14.04 2.43 3.50
C ALA A 43 -13.35 1.95 4.80
N ARG A 44 -13.01 0.64 4.86
CA ARG A 44 -12.26 0.04 5.96
C ARG A 44 -10.83 0.53 6.13
N MET A 45 -10.21 1.00 5.06
CA MET A 45 -8.89 1.62 5.08
C MET A 45 -8.94 3.08 5.56
N ARG A 46 -10.14 3.68 5.68
CA ARG A 46 -10.35 5.07 6.14
C ARG A 46 -10.89 5.15 7.57
N ARG A 47 -11.83 4.29 7.97
CA ARG A 47 -12.60 4.44 9.22
C ARG A 47 -12.35 3.32 10.22
N LYS A 48 -11.33 3.51 11.07
CA LYS A 48 -10.90 2.54 12.10
C LYS A 48 -11.99 2.20 13.14
N SER A 49 -12.90 3.11 13.47
CA SER A 49 -13.91 2.89 14.52
C SER A 49 -15.22 2.28 14.03
N LYS A 50 -15.54 2.39 12.73
CA LYS A 50 -16.86 1.98 12.19
C LYS A 50 -16.79 0.87 11.16
N CYS A 51 -15.69 0.77 10.43
CA CYS A 51 -15.58 -0.15 9.30
C CYS A 51 -14.26 -0.92 9.41
N TYR A 52 -13.96 -1.55 10.54
CA TYR A 52 -12.70 -2.30 10.69
C TYR A 52 -12.88 -3.79 10.37
N SER A 53 -11.79 -4.43 9.95
CA SER A 53 -11.74 -5.89 9.84
C SER A 53 -11.38 -6.49 11.20
N LYS A 54 -12.12 -7.52 11.62
CA LYS A 54 -11.79 -8.30 12.84
C LYS A 54 -10.78 -9.41 12.59
N LYS A 55 -10.48 -9.68 11.32
CA LYS A 55 -9.61 -10.75 10.84
C LYS A 55 -8.72 -10.20 9.72
N VAL A 56 -7.45 -10.61 9.73
CA VAL A 56 -6.46 -10.15 8.74
C VAL A 56 -6.79 -10.71 7.36
N GLU A 57 -7.23 -11.97 7.32
CA GLU A 57 -7.64 -12.67 6.11
C GLU A 57 -8.77 -11.93 5.38
N MET A 58 -9.71 -11.34 6.12
CA MET A 58 -10.80 -10.54 5.53
C MET A 58 -10.29 -9.24 4.92
N LEU A 59 -9.21 -8.67 5.44
CA LEU A 59 -8.57 -7.50 4.86
C LEU A 59 -7.86 -7.89 3.55
N GLU A 60 -7.11 -8.97 3.55
CA GLU A 60 -6.42 -9.51 2.37
C GLU A 60 -7.40 -9.81 1.24
N ILE A 61 -8.48 -10.55 1.52
CA ILE A 61 -9.52 -10.86 0.53
C ILE A 61 -10.15 -9.58 -0.03
N SER A 62 -10.37 -8.54 0.78
CA SER A 62 -10.94 -7.28 0.31
C SER A 62 -10.00 -6.56 -0.68
N VAL A 63 -8.70 -6.59 -0.41
CA VAL A 63 -7.68 -6.01 -1.29
C VAL A 63 -7.59 -6.80 -2.59
N LEU A 64 -7.54 -8.13 -2.51
CA LEU A 64 -7.51 -9.01 -3.68
C LEU A 64 -8.75 -8.82 -4.55
N LEU A 65 -9.94 -8.77 -3.95
CA LEU A 65 -11.19 -8.56 -4.67
C LEU A 65 -11.18 -7.23 -5.43
N LEU A 66 -10.72 -6.14 -4.80
CA LEU A 66 -10.58 -4.85 -5.47
C LEU A 66 -9.59 -4.92 -6.65
N MET A 67 -8.48 -5.62 -6.48
CA MET A 67 -7.49 -5.79 -7.56
C MET A 67 -8.06 -6.59 -8.72
N HIS A 68 -8.72 -7.70 -8.45
CA HIS A 68 -9.37 -8.51 -9.48
C HIS A 68 -10.47 -7.73 -10.21
N TYR A 69 -11.25 -6.93 -9.48
CA TYR A 69 -12.28 -6.04 -10.06
C TYR A 69 -11.67 -5.07 -11.06
N ARG A 70 -10.62 -4.35 -10.65
CA ARG A 70 -9.95 -3.35 -11.49
C ARG A 70 -9.21 -3.96 -12.68
N ASN A 71 -8.72 -5.19 -12.53
CA ASN A 71 -8.04 -5.92 -13.59
C ASN A 71 -9.03 -6.65 -14.53
N GLY A 72 -10.35 -6.56 -14.31
CA GLY A 72 -11.35 -7.26 -15.14
C GLY A 72 -11.31 -8.79 -15.03
N THR A 73 -10.67 -9.31 -13.97
CA THR A 73 -10.45 -10.76 -13.77
C THR A 73 -11.51 -11.40 -12.86
N LEU A 74 -12.46 -10.60 -12.36
CA LEU A 74 -13.59 -11.12 -11.59
C LEU A 74 -14.59 -11.83 -12.51
N ARG A 75 -14.49 -13.16 -12.53
CA ARG A 75 -15.39 -14.04 -13.28
C ARG A 75 -16.87 -13.89 -12.93
N ILE A 76 -17.20 -13.36 -11.74
CA ILE A 76 -18.60 -13.15 -11.33
C ILE A 76 -19.25 -11.94 -12.01
N LEU A 77 -18.47 -11.08 -12.66
CA LEU A 77 -18.94 -9.87 -13.35
C LEU A 77 -18.83 -9.97 -14.88
N ASN A 78 -18.29 -11.08 -15.38
CA ASN A 78 -18.10 -11.38 -16.80
C ASN A 78 -19.00 -12.55 -17.20
#